data_AF-A0A6V7LH18-F1
#
_entry.id   AF-A0A6V7LH18-F1
#
_cell.length_a   1.000
_cell.length_b   1.000
_cell.length_c   1.000
_cell.angle_alpha   90.00
_cell.angle_beta   90.00
_cell.angle_gamma   90.00
#
_symmetry.space_group_name_H-M   'P 1'
#
loop_
_entity.id
_entity.type
_entity.pdbx_description
1 polymer ?
#
loop_
_entity_poly.entity_id
_entity_poly.type
_entity_poly.pdbx_seq_one_letter_code
_entity_poly.pdbx_strand_id
1 'polypeptide(L)'
;ALPNFMTGKPESFLSLGNFPNIPLLTGVVKNEAGDSILSGYKEEVEGKLRSIPDFLNKQLIPSLQNVIPFFGNNSQQLIPEAFRKYLNVPRNGNIQGALMKVSEAVNDAVFNVPAYLTVDYWSKKADAYFYSFDYQSKKSYGKGFLSGLPIVDARQSASGQTGHGDDLGFVFDHNDIFGRKMPIDTISQRSTDDEKVMDVFTDLISQFARTGKIAGQNGASMPSFSGKDNSYISITDKVIPMQNYKFCEMSLWTGAVQKLMSPGCDLLRVTGETVQRLGQDTKKVVDLVSSPLNVVKTPVGNVRNAILPNVNPTNSFSKKIRKLGFFR
;
A
#
# COMPACT_ATOMS: atom_id res chain seq x y z
N ALA A 1 -15.91 24.99 -18.99
CA ALA A 1 -14.95 24.10 -18.31
C ALA A 1 -15.71 22.86 -17.89
N LEU A 2 -15.17 21.66 -18.13
CA LEU A 2 -15.76 20.42 -17.59
C LEU A 2 -15.57 20.41 -16.06
N PRO A 3 -16.55 19.92 -15.29
CA PRO A 3 -16.37 19.79 -13.86
C PRO A 3 -15.20 18.85 -13.56
N ASN A 4 -14.39 19.21 -12.56
CA ASN A 4 -13.30 18.36 -12.10
C ASN A 4 -13.89 17.04 -11.57
N PHE A 5 -13.33 15.91 -12.00
CA PHE A 5 -13.72 14.59 -11.51
C PHE A 5 -13.51 14.46 -9.98
N MET A 6 -12.44 15.07 -9.46
CA MET A 6 -12.16 15.17 -8.03
C MET A 6 -12.16 16.63 -7.59
N THR A 7 -12.96 16.98 -6.58
CA THR A 7 -13.02 18.35 -6.03
C THR A 7 -12.03 18.59 -4.89
N GLY A 8 -11.24 17.57 -4.51
CA GLY A 8 -10.28 17.62 -3.42
C GLY A 8 -9.33 16.43 -3.42
N LYS A 9 -8.44 16.38 -2.42
CA LYS A 9 -7.48 15.27 -2.23
C LYS A 9 -8.18 14.04 -1.65
N PRO A 10 -7.88 12.80 -2.11
CA PRO A 10 -8.47 11.57 -1.56
C PRO A 10 -8.36 11.48 -0.03
N GLU A 11 -7.24 11.91 0.55
CA GLU A 11 -6.99 11.92 1.99
C GLU A 11 -8.00 12.79 2.74
N SER A 12 -8.40 13.93 2.15
CA SER A 12 -9.43 14.82 2.71
C SER A 12 -10.81 14.17 2.65
N PHE A 13 -11.15 13.49 1.54
CA PHE A 13 -12.42 12.79 1.42
C PHE A 13 -12.55 11.65 2.43
N LEU A 14 -11.51 10.83 2.55
CA LEU A 14 -11.46 9.71 3.49
C LEU A 14 -11.48 10.19 4.94
N SER A 15 -10.67 11.20 5.31
CA SER A 15 -10.62 11.72 6.69
C SER A 15 -11.92 12.40 7.13
N LEU A 16 -12.59 13.11 6.23
CA LEU A 16 -13.87 13.79 6.51
C LEU A 16 -15.09 12.86 6.37
N GLY A 17 -14.90 11.61 5.94
CA GLY A 17 -16.02 10.73 5.65
C GLY A 17 -16.88 11.21 4.48
N ASN A 18 -16.33 12.01 3.55
CA ASN A 18 -17.05 12.60 2.43
C ASN A 18 -17.17 11.64 1.23
N PHE A 19 -17.59 10.41 1.49
CA PHE A 19 -17.84 9.39 0.48
C PHE A 19 -19.20 8.74 0.74
N PRO A 20 -19.87 8.15 -0.27
CA PRO A 20 -21.16 7.50 -0.06
C PRO A 20 -21.03 6.34 0.94
N ASN A 21 -22.10 6.04 1.67
CA ASN A 21 -22.13 4.91 2.61
C ASN A 21 -22.27 3.60 1.83
N ILE A 22 -21.15 3.08 1.32
CA ILE A 22 -21.09 1.88 0.50
C ILE A 22 -20.05 0.93 1.11
N PRO A 23 -20.35 -0.37 1.25
CA PRO A 23 -19.36 -1.32 1.73
C PRO A 23 -18.12 -1.38 0.85
N LEU A 24 -16.95 -1.59 1.45
CA LEU A 24 -15.67 -1.73 0.74
C LEU A 24 -15.09 -3.12 0.95
N LEU A 25 -14.69 -3.79 -0.14
CA LEU A 25 -13.76 -4.90 -0.12
C LEU A 25 -12.51 -4.46 -0.87
N THR A 26 -11.37 -4.46 -0.18
CA THR A 26 -10.07 -4.12 -0.76
C THR A 26 -9.00 -5.04 -0.19
N GLY A 27 -7.86 -5.12 -0.85
CA GLY A 27 -6.81 -6.01 -0.42
C GLY A 27 -5.54 -5.81 -1.21
N VAL A 28 -4.58 -6.66 -0.91
CA VAL A 28 -3.25 -6.68 -1.51
C VAL A 28 -2.82 -8.12 -1.71
N VAL A 29 -1.95 -8.35 -2.67
CA VAL A 29 -1.19 -9.60 -2.73
C VAL A 29 0.00 -9.55 -1.78
N LYS A 30 0.48 -10.70 -1.32
CA LYS A 30 1.59 -10.76 -0.36
C LYS A 30 2.86 -10.05 -0.84
N ASN A 31 3.14 -10.05 -2.14
CA ASN A 31 4.38 -9.56 -2.73
C ASN A 31 4.17 -8.65 -3.96
N GLU A 32 3.40 -7.58 -3.81
CA GLU A 32 3.08 -6.59 -4.86
C GLU A 32 4.32 -6.07 -5.60
N ALA A 33 5.37 -5.68 -4.86
CA ALA A 33 6.55 -5.08 -5.48
C ALA A 33 7.63 -6.10 -5.88
N GLY A 34 7.52 -7.36 -5.45
CA GLY A 34 8.68 -8.25 -5.45
C GLY A 34 9.20 -8.62 -6.82
N ASP A 35 8.33 -9.01 -7.74
CA ASP A 35 8.77 -9.36 -9.09
C ASP A 35 9.38 -8.14 -9.80
N SER A 36 8.84 -6.94 -9.57
CA SER A 36 9.40 -5.70 -10.12
C SER A 36 10.81 -5.44 -9.59
N ILE A 37 11.04 -5.54 -8.27
CA ILE A 37 12.33 -5.23 -7.64
C ILE A 37 13.36 -6.33 -7.88
N LEU A 38 12.94 -7.60 -7.85
CA LEU A 38 13.82 -8.76 -7.99
C LEU A 38 14.08 -9.15 -9.45
N SER A 39 13.34 -8.57 -10.40
CA SER A 39 13.55 -8.75 -11.84
C SER A 39 13.78 -7.42 -12.54
N GLY A 40 12.71 -6.70 -12.90
CA GLY A 40 12.78 -5.54 -13.81
C GLY A 40 13.70 -4.41 -13.34
N TYR A 41 13.75 -4.16 -12.03
CA TYR A 41 14.57 -3.12 -11.39
C TYR A 41 15.82 -3.65 -10.70
N LYS A 42 16.10 -4.96 -10.79
CA LYS A 42 17.15 -5.60 -10.02
C LYS A 42 18.50 -4.92 -10.23
N GLU A 43 18.92 -4.76 -11.49
CA GLU A 43 20.23 -4.18 -11.82
C GLU A 43 20.36 -2.75 -11.32
N GLU A 44 19.30 -1.96 -11.43
CA GLU A 44 19.32 -0.58 -10.97
C GLU A 44 19.39 -0.49 -9.43
N VAL A 45 18.57 -1.29 -8.75
CA VAL A 45 18.55 -1.35 -7.28
C VAL A 45 19.90 -1.85 -6.77
N GLU A 46 20.46 -2.90 -7.37
CA GLU A 46 21.80 -3.39 -7.06
C GLU A 46 22.86 -2.31 -7.29
N GLY A 47 22.78 -1.58 -8.41
CA GLY A 47 23.67 -0.49 -8.73
C GLY A 47 23.65 0.59 -7.63
N LYS A 48 22.47 0.99 -7.17
CA LYS A 48 22.32 1.96 -6.07
C LYS A 48 22.82 1.42 -4.73
N LEU A 49 22.52 0.16 -4.42
CA LEU A 49 22.99 -0.50 -3.19
C LEU A 49 24.53 -0.57 -3.13
N ARG A 50 25.20 -0.74 -4.27
CA ARG A 50 26.67 -0.78 -4.35
C ARG A 50 27.31 0.61 -4.39
N SER A 51 26.68 1.58 -5.05
CA SER A 51 27.27 2.89 -5.33
C SER A 51 26.95 3.97 -4.29
N ILE A 52 25.85 3.84 -3.55
CA ILE A 52 25.38 4.87 -2.62
C ILE A 52 25.57 4.38 -1.18
N PRO A 53 26.49 5.00 -0.40
CA PRO A 53 26.67 4.67 1.01
C PRO A 53 25.37 4.88 1.80
N ASP A 54 24.96 3.84 2.54
CA ASP A 54 23.73 3.85 3.35
C ASP A 54 22.46 4.19 2.54
N PHE A 55 22.41 3.71 1.28
CA PHE A 55 21.31 3.93 0.34
C PHE A 55 19.92 3.72 0.99
N LEU A 56 19.76 2.62 1.72
CA LEU A 56 18.48 2.23 2.31
C LEU A 56 17.95 3.31 3.27
N ASN A 57 18.76 3.75 4.23
CA ASN A 57 18.29 4.70 5.25
C ASN A 57 18.33 6.16 4.76
N LYS A 58 19.30 6.53 3.91
CA LYS A 58 19.50 7.93 3.52
C LYS A 58 18.74 8.35 2.27
N GLN A 59 18.38 7.41 1.39
CA GLN A 59 17.68 7.73 0.15
C GLN A 59 16.36 6.98 0.01
N LEU A 60 16.36 5.65 0.16
CA LEU A 60 15.16 4.86 -0.08
C LEU A 60 14.02 5.23 0.89
N ILE A 61 14.25 5.12 2.21
CA ILE A 61 13.19 5.40 3.19
C ILE A 61 12.64 6.83 3.08
N PRO A 62 13.46 7.90 3.06
CA PRO A 62 12.91 9.25 2.90
C PRO A 62 12.09 9.41 1.61
N SER A 63 12.51 8.77 0.52
CA SER A 63 11.78 8.83 -0.74
C SER A 63 10.46 8.06 -0.67
N LEU A 64 10.43 6.91 0.01
CA LEU A 64 9.21 6.13 0.21
C LEU A 64 8.23 6.80 1.16
N GLN A 65 8.70 7.49 2.20
CA GLN A 65 7.81 8.26 3.06
C GLN A 65 7.07 9.36 2.29
N ASN A 66 7.73 9.99 1.32
CA ASN A 66 7.09 11.00 0.46
C ASN A 66 5.97 10.47 -0.44
N VAL A 67 5.84 9.15 -0.62
CA VAL A 67 4.73 8.55 -1.38
C VAL A 67 3.54 8.16 -0.49
N ILE A 68 3.74 8.05 0.83
CA ILE A 68 2.69 7.63 1.75
C ILE A 68 1.66 8.75 1.91
N PRO A 69 0.35 8.47 1.73
CA PRO A 69 -0.70 9.46 1.92
C PRO A 69 -0.68 10.06 3.32
N PHE A 70 -0.89 11.38 3.40
CA PHE A 70 -0.84 12.13 4.65
C PHE A 70 -2.24 12.45 5.15
N PHE A 71 -2.59 11.93 6.33
CA PHE A 71 -3.90 12.13 6.95
C PHE A 71 -3.77 12.98 8.24
N GLY A 72 -4.44 14.13 8.29
CA GLY A 72 -4.48 15.02 9.47
C GLY A 72 -3.25 15.90 9.65
N ASN A 73 -2.95 16.31 10.88
CA ASN A 73 -1.79 17.16 11.25
C ASN A 73 -0.62 16.36 11.86
N ASN A 74 -0.70 15.03 11.85
CA ASN A 74 0.35 14.18 12.41
C ASN A 74 1.52 14.16 11.45
N SER A 75 2.64 14.79 11.81
CA SER A 75 3.87 14.68 11.03
C SER A 75 4.24 13.19 10.87
N GLN A 76 4.40 12.72 9.63
CA GLN A 76 5.06 11.45 9.31
C GLN A 76 6.52 11.57 9.73
N GLN A 77 6.78 11.50 11.03
CA GLN A 77 8.13 11.65 11.54
C GLN A 77 8.88 10.35 11.27
N LEU A 78 9.96 10.47 10.50
CA LEU A 78 10.93 9.42 10.34
C LEU A 78 11.43 9.00 11.73
N ILE A 79 11.45 7.69 11.97
CA ILE A 79 12.05 7.07 13.15
C ILE A 79 13.28 6.31 12.67
N PRO A 80 14.44 6.97 12.48
CA PRO A 80 15.60 6.35 11.83
C PRO A 80 16.03 5.05 12.50
N GLU A 81 15.94 4.98 13.83
CA GLU A 81 16.30 3.77 14.58
C GLU A 81 15.39 2.58 14.24
N ALA A 82 14.07 2.78 14.21
CA ALA A 82 13.12 1.71 13.89
C ALA A 82 13.25 1.28 12.42
N PHE A 83 13.46 2.22 11.50
CA PHE A 83 13.72 1.89 10.10
C PHE A 83 15.04 1.14 9.89
N ARG A 84 16.08 1.43 10.66
CA ARG A 84 17.32 0.63 10.65
C ARG A 84 17.09 -0.81 11.09
N LYS A 85 16.22 -1.03 12.09
CA LYS A 85 15.85 -2.38 12.55
C LYS A 85 14.99 -3.11 11.50
N TYR A 86 14.03 -2.40 10.89
CA TYR A 86 13.19 -2.92 9.81
C TYR A 86 14.02 -3.33 8.57
N LEU A 87 14.98 -2.49 8.18
CA LEU A 87 15.89 -2.71 7.05
C LEU A 87 17.12 -3.54 7.42
N ASN A 88 17.16 -4.20 8.58
CA ASN A 88 18.37 -4.86 9.05
C ASN A 88 18.85 -5.92 8.04
N VAL A 89 19.95 -5.61 7.33
CA VAL A 89 20.67 -6.53 6.46
C VAL A 89 21.95 -6.94 7.22
N PRO A 90 22.25 -8.24 7.35
CA PRO A 90 23.49 -8.70 7.97
C PRO A 90 24.71 -8.01 7.34
N ARG A 91 25.64 -7.53 8.19
CA ARG A 91 26.83 -6.71 7.78
C ARG A 91 27.72 -7.37 6.72
N ASN A 92 27.59 -8.66 6.46
CA ASN A 92 28.43 -9.42 5.52
C ASN A 92 27.83 -9.50 4.11
N GLY A 93 27.38 -8.36 3.56
CA GLY A 93 27.35 -8.13 2.12
C GLY A 93 26.42 -9.00 1.26
N ASN A 94 25.34 -9.57 1.80
CA ASN A 94 24.37 -10.26 0.95
C ASN A 94 23.48 -9.25 0.21
N ILE A 95 23.90 -8.88 -1.01
CA ILE A 95 23.13 -8.02 -1.93
C ILE A 95 21.70 -8.54 -2.11
N GLN A 96 21.49 -9.86 -2.09
CA GLN A 96 20.16 -10.47 -2.19
C GLN A 96 19.30 -10.12 -0.96
N GLY A 97 19.88 -10.16 0.24
CA GLY A 97 19.18 -9.75 1.45
C GLY A 97 18.78 -8.27 1.41
N ALA A 98 19.66 -7.41 0.88
CA ALA A 98 19.35 -6.00 0.69
C ALA A 98 18.25 -5.78 -0.37
N LEU A 99 18.29 -6.51 -1.49
CA LEU A 99 17.23 -6.49 -2.51
C LEU A 99 15.87 -6.89 -1.93
N MET A 100 15.82 -7.95 -1.11
CA MET A 100 14.59 -8.35 -0.43
C MET A 100 14.07 -7.25 0.49
N LYS A 101 14.95 -6.56 1.23
CA LYS A 101 14.56 -5.41 2.06
C LYS A 101 14.07 -4.20 1.25
N VAL A 102 14.65 -3.94 0.08
CA VAL A 102 14.11 -2.92 -0.84
C VAL A 102 12.72 -3.33 -1.29
N SER A 103 12.53 -4.58 -1.69
CA SER A 103 11.23 -5.12 -2.10
C SER A 103 10.18 -4.95 -0.99
N GLU A 104 10.48 -5.41 0.23
CA GLU A 104 9.59 -5.27 1.40
C GLU A 104 9.22 -3.81 1.67
N ALA A 105 10.19 -2.89 1.62
CA ALA A 105 9.95 -1.48 1.87
C ALA A 105 9.07 -0.83 0.81
N VAL A 106 9.30 -1.14 -0.47
CA VAL A 106 8.48 -0.65 -1.58
C VAL A 106 7.07 -1.24 -1.51
N ASN A 107 6.96 -2.54 -1.24
CA ASN A 107 5.69 -3.25 -1.05
C ASN A 107 4.84 -2.57 0.03
N ASP A 108 5.46 -2.27 1.18
CA ASP A 108 4.77 -1.62 2.29
C ASP A 108 4.35 -0.19 1.97
N ALA A 109 5.28 0.64 1.52
CA ALA A 109 5.01 2.07 1.32
C ALA A 109 4.06 2.35 0.15
N VAL A 110 4.11 1.55 -0.93
CA VAL A 110 3.35 1.80 -2.16
C VAL A 110 2.01 1.09 -2.17
N PHE A 111 1.88 -0.09 -1.55
CA PHE A 111 0.67 -0.91 -1.61
C PHE A 111 0.00 -1.08 -0.25
N ASN A 112 0.71 -1.69 0.70
CA ASN A 112 0.09 -2.10 1.97
C ASN A 112 -0.38 -0.89 2.78
N VAL A 113 0.44 0.15 2.91
CA VAL A 113 0.10 1.34 3.71
C VAL A 113 -1.07 2.11 3.09
N PRO A 114 -1.10 2.43 1.79
CA PRO A 114 -2.28 3.05 1.18
C PRO A 114 -3.55 2.20 1.31
N ALA A 115 -3.48 0.88 1.12
CA ALA A 115 -4.63 0.00 1.27
C ALA A 115 -5.12 -0.06 2.73
N TYR A 116 -4.19 -0.20 3.68
CA TYR A 116 -4.45 -0.17 5.12
C TYR A 116 -5.11 1.14 5.56
N LEU A 117 -4.58 2.29 5.13
CA LEU A 117 -5.16 3.59 5.45
C LEU A 117 -6.54 3.76 4.81
N THR A 118 -6.72 3.29 3.57
CA THR A 118 -8.02 3.34 2.90
C THR A 118 -9.06 2.56 3.70
N VAL A 119 -8.78 1.31 4.07
CA VAL A 119 -9.75 0.50 4.82
C VAL A 119 -9.98 1.04 6.25
N ASP A 120 -8.94 1.56 6.94
CA ASP A 120 -9.08 2.17 8.26
C ASP A 120 -10.02 3.39 8.23
N TYR A 121 -9.83 4.30 7.29
CA TYR A 121 -10.70 5.47 7.17
C TYR A 121 -12.09 5.13 6.63
N TRP A 122 -12.20 4.17 5.71
CA TRP A 122 -13.49 3.73 5.18
C TRP A 122 -14.36 3.07 6.27
N SER A 123 -13.75 2.23 7.11
CA SER A 123 -14.43 1.50 8.19
C SER A 123 -15.11 2.40 9.23
N LYS A 124 -14.72 3.68 9.31
CA LYS A 124 -15.32 4.66 10.25
C LYS A 124 -16.73 5.08 9.82
N LYS A 125 -17.12 4.81 8.57
CA LYS A 125 -18.42 5.22 8.01
C LYS A 125 -19.24 4.06 7.45
N ALA A 126 -18.60 3.07 6.84
CA ALA A 126 -19.26 1.95 6.18
C ALA A 126 -18.54 0.64 6.51
N ASP A 127 -19.22 -0.50 6.34
CA ASP A 127 -18.57 -1.81 6.44
C ASP A 127 -17.40 -1.89 5.47
N ALA A 128 -16.23 -2.28 5.97
CA ALA A 128 -15.03 -2.41 5.16
C ALA A 128 -14.37 -3.75 5.47
N TYR A 129 -13.80 -4.39 4.46
CA TYR A 129 -13.14 -5.68 4.57
C TYR A 129 -11.79 -5.59 3.87
N PHE A 130 -10.76 -6.07 4.55
CA PHE A 130 -9.39 -6.09 4.04
C PHE A 130 -8.95 -7.53 3.79
N TYR A 131 -8.43 -7.84 2.60
CA TYR A 131 -7.84 -9.14 2.33
C TYR A 131 -6.33 -9.06 2.04
N SER A 132 -5.62 -10.13 2.40
CA SER A 132 -4.27 -10.46 1.94
C SER A 132 -4.37 -11.71 1.08
N PHE A 133 -3.96 -11.64 -0.17
CA PHE A 133 -3.87 -12.81 -1.03
C PHE A 133 -2.55 -13.53 -0.76
N ASP A 134 -2.64 -14.62 0.02
CA ASP A 134 -1.50 -15.32 0.63
C ASP A 134 -1.21 -16.67 -0.04
N TYR A 135 -2.10 -17.15 -0.92
CA TYR A 135 -1.86 -18.34 -1.73
C TYR A 135 -0.65 -18.12 -2.65
N GLN A 136 0.26 -19.10 -2.69
CA GLN A 136 1.44 -19.10 -3.55
C GLN A 136 1.21 -20.02 -4.73
N SER A 137 0.83 -19.45 -5.86
CA SER A 137 0.73 -20.22 -7.09
C SER A 137 2.09 -20.36 -7.75
N LYS A 138 2.32 -21.51 -8.41
CA LYS A 138 3.43 -21.68 -9.34
C LYS A 138 3.20 -20.93 -10.66
N LYS A 139 2.01 -20.35 -10.84
CA LYS A 139 1.58 -19.60 -12.00
C LYS A 139 1.57 -18.11 -11.66
N SER A 140 2.11 -17.30 -12.57
CA SER A 140 1.89 -15.85 -12.54
C SER A 140 0.81 -15.50 -13.55
N TYR A 141 -0.22 -14.82 -13.09
CA TYR A 141 -1.33 -14.32 -13.91
C TYR A 141 -1.19 -12.81 -14.18
N GLY A 142 -0.49 -12.07 -13.32
CA GLY A 142 -0.42 -10.61 -13.35
C GLY A 142 0.09 -10.06 -14.69
N LYS A 143 1.06 -10.73 -15.32
CA LYS A 143 1.56 -10.34 -16.66
C LYS A 143 0.46 -10.38 -17.73
N GLY A 144 -0.47 -11.32 -17.65
CA GLY A 144 -1.60 -11.44 -18.57
C GLY A 144 -2.56 -10.25 -18.49
N PHE A 145 -2.81 -9.76 -17.28
CA PHE A 145 -3.73 -8.66 -17.03
C PHE A 145 -3.09 -7.27 -17.15
N LEU A 146 -1.82 -7.16 -16.78
CA LEU A 146 -1.14 -5.88 -16.56
C LEU A 146 0.06 -5.68 -17.51
N SER A 147 0.06 -6.37 -18.64
CA SER A 147 1.13 -6.32 -19.66
C SER A 147 1.50 -4.88 -20.03
N GLY A 148 2.80 -4.63 -20.18
CA GLY A 148 3.36 -3.30 -20.45
C GLY A 148 3.59 -2.44 -19.21
N LEU A 149 3.15 -2.88 -18.02
CA LEU A 149 3.53 -2.23 -16.77
C LEU A 149 4.80 -2.86 -16.20
N PRO A 150 5.82 -2.05 -15.82
CA PRO A 150 7.06 -2.62 -15.32
C PRO A 150 6.95 -3.38 -13.99
N ILE A 151 5.81 -3.27 -13.31
CA ILE A 151 5.55 -3.98 -12.06
C ILE A 151 5.31 -5.48 -12.27
N VAL A 152 4.80 -5.87 -13.45
CA VAL A 152 4.54 -7.28 -13.81
C VAL A 152 5.42 -7.77 -14.97
N ASP A 153 6.22 -6.90 -15.59
CA ASP A 153 7.06 -7.25 -16.74
C ASP A 153 8.38 -7.93 -16.33
N ALA A 154 8.36 -8.67 -15.22
CA ALA A 154 9.45 -9.54 -14.85
C ALA A 154 9.63 -10.62 -15.92
N ARG A 155 10.85 -10.77 -16.44
CA ARG A 155 11.14 -11.75 -17.50
C ARG A 155 10.89 -13.19 -17.07
N GLN A 156 10.92 -13.46 -15.77
CA GLN A 156 10.55 -14.70 -15.07
C GLN A 156 10.17 -14.33 -13.62
N SER A 157 9.18 -15.01 -13.03
CA SER A 157 8.93 -14.94 -11.59
C SER A 157 10.11 -15.56 -10.85
N ALA A 158 11.13 -14.75 -10.57
CA ALA A 158 12.38 -15.20 -9.95
C ALA A 158 12.16 -15.81 -8.55
N SER A 159 10.97 -15.58 -7.96
CA SER A 159 10.62 -15.92 -6.59
C SER A 159 9.70 -17.14 -6.46
N GLY A 160 8.99 -17.54 -7.52
CA GLY A 160 7.87 -18.49 -7.40
C GLY A 160 6.77 -18.01 -6.44
N GLN A 161 6.70 -16.71 -6.17
CA GLN A 161 5.73 -16.09 -5.27
C GLN A 161 4.68 -15.36 -6.09
N THR A 162 3.50 -15.23 -5.50
CA THR A 162 2.38 -14.46 -6.06
C THR A 162 2.67 -12.97 -5.95
N GLY A 163 2.75 -12.32 -7.10
CA GLY A 163 3.06 -10.90 -7.28
C GLY A 163 1.85 -10.06 -7.68
N HIS A 164 2.10 -8.81 -8.06
CA HIS A 164 1.06 -7.84 -8.39
C HIS A 164 0.12 -8.34 -9.50
N GLY A 165 -1.18 -8.32 -9.22
CA GLY A 165 -2.23 -8.72 -10.16
C GLY A 165 -2.37 -10.22 -10.41
N ASP A 166 -1.60 -11.07 -9.71
CA ASP A 166 -1.77 -12.53 -9.83
C ASP A 166 -3.11 -13.01 -9.26
N ASP A 167 -3.66 -12.31 -8.26
CA ASP A 167 -4.98 -12.59 -7.66
C ASP A 167 -6.12 -12.47 -8.69
N LEU A 168 -5.97 -11.60 -9.70
CA LEU A 168 -6.95 -11.44 -10.79
C LEU A 168 -7.19 -12.74 -11.58
N GLY A 169 -6.17 -13.58 -11.74
CA GLY A 169 -6.31 -14.87 -12.42
C GLY A 169 -7.21 -15.86 -11.67
N PHE A 170 -7.35 -15.68 -10.37
CA PHE A 170 -8.24 -16.47 -9.51
C PHE A 170 -9.67 -15.92 -9.44
N VAL A 171 -9.94 -14.80 -10.12
CA VAL A 171 -11.28 -14.20 -10.22
C VAL A 171 -11.84 -14.32 -11.64
N PHE A 172 -11.02 -13.99 -12.64
CA PHE A 172 -11.50 -13.81 -14.03
C PHE A 172 -11.06 -14.92 -14.99
N ASP A 173 -10.21 -15.84 -14.53
CA ASP A 173 -9.44 -16.74 -15.39
C ASP A 173 -8.56 -15.95 -16.40
N HIS A 174 -7.59 -16.61 -17.05
CA HIS A 174 -6.69 -15.99 -18.02
C HIS A 174 -7.33 -15.89 -19.41
N ASN A 175 -8.38 -15.08 -19.49
CA ASN A 175 -9.11 -14.82 -20.73
C ASN A 175 -8.85 -13.40 -21.24
N ASP A 176 -8.87 -13.23 -22.56
CA ASP A 176 -8.86 -11.90 -23.17
C ASP A 176 -10.20 -11.18 -22.96
N ILE A 177 -10.29 -9.93 -23.41
CA ILE A 177 -11.52 -9.12 -23.29
C ILE A 177 -12.74 -9.72 -24.03
N PHE A 178 -12.54 -10.72 -24.88
CA PHE A 178 -13.60 -11.44 -25.59
C PHE A 178 -13.92 -12.80 -24.95
N GLY A 179 -13.32 -13.11 -23.79
CA GLY A 179 -13.51 -14.37 -23.09
C GLY A 179 -12.73 -15.55 -23.70
N ARG A 180 -11.78 -15.30 -24.62
CA ARG A 180 -10.96 -16.36 -25.21
C ARG A 180 -9.75 -16.61 -24.33
N LYS A 181 -9.42 -17.89 -24.11
CA LYS A 181 -8.22 -18.26 -23.35
C LYS A 181 -6.98 -17.65 -23.99
N MET A 182 -6.24 -16.87 -23.23
CA MET A 182 -4.97 -16.31 -23.69
C MET A 182 -3.90 -17.41 -23.71
N PRO A 183 -2.98 -17.42 -24.70
CA PRO A 183 -1.86 -18.34 -24.72
C PRO A 183 -1.09 -18.19 -23.42
N ILE A 184 -1.01 -19.26 -22.66
CA ILE A 184 -0.17 -19.28 -21.47
C ILE A 184 1.18 -19.81 -21.93
N ASP A 185 2.18 -18.93 -22.00
CA ASP A 185 3.47 -19.22 -22.65
C ASP A 185 4.26 -20.38 -22.03
N THR A 186 3.85 -20.95 -20.88
CA THR A 186 4.44 -22.20 -20.34
C THR A 186 3.69 -22.65 -19.10
N ILE A 187 2.50 -23.26 -19.21
CA ILE A 187 1.80 -23.77 -18.03
C ILE A 187 1.20 -25.15 -18.26
N SER A 188 1.75 -26.13 -17.54
CA SER A 188 1.11 -27.39 -17.17
C SER A 188 -0.33 -27.16 -16.70
N GLN A 189 -1.24 -28.12 -16.92
CA GLN A 189 -2.64 -28.07 -16.46
C GLN A 189 -2.80 -27.43 -15.06
N ARG A 190 -3.90 -26.66 -14.89
CA ARG A 190 -4.31 -26.09 -13.59
C ARG A 190 -4.26 -27.17 -12.51
N SER A 191 -3.63 -26.85 -11.38
CA SER A 191 -3.62 -27.77 -10.25
C SER A 191 -5.00 -27.77 -9.60
N THR A 192 -5.33 -28.87 -8.94
CA THR A 192 -6.55 -28.97 -8.13
C THR A 192 -6.58 -27.94 -7.01
N ASP A 193 -5.43 -27.48 -6.53
CA ASP A 193 -5.34 -26.44 -5.51
C ASP A 193 -5.60 -25.04 -6.09
N ASP A 194 -5.13 -24.75 -7.31
CA ASP A 194 -5.46 -23.51 -8.00
C ASP A 194 -6.99 -23.39 -8.25
N GLU A 195 -7.66 -24.50 -8.55
CA GLU A 195 -9.12 -24.56 -8.72
C GLU A 195 -9.86 -24.25 -7.41
N LYS A 196 -9.44 -24.85 -6.30
CA LYS A 196 -10.05 -24.56 -4.98
C LYS A 196 -9.91 -23.10 -4.60
N VAL A 197 -8.73 -22.51 -4.83
CA VAL A 197 -8.48 -21.09 -4.52
C VAL A 197 -9.39 -20.20 -5.38
N MET A 198 -9.53 -20.53 -6.66
CA MET A 198 -10.43 -19.81 -7.58
C MET A 198 -11.88 -19.87 -7.09
N ASP A 199 -12.37 -21.04 -6.70
CA ASP A 199 -13.73 -21.23 -6.18
C ASP A 199 -13.94 -20.39 -4.91
N VAL A 200 -13.03 -20.49 -3.95
CA VAL A 200 -13.12 -19.78 -2.67
C VAL A 200 -13.04 -18.25 -2.85
N PHE A 201 -12.14 -17.77 -3.70
CA PHE A 201 -11.95 -16.34 -3.90
C PHE A 201 -13.09 -15.72 -4.74
N THR A 202 -13.54 -16.42 -5.78
CA THR A 202 -14.69 -16.00 -6.58
C THR A 202 -15.97 -16.00 -5.74
N ASP A 203 -16.16 -17.01 -4.88
CA ASP A 203 -17.29 -17.06 -3.97
C ASP A 203 -17.28 -15.85 -3.00
N LEU A 204 -16.15 -15.53 -2.38
CA LEU A 204 -16.00 -14.35 -1.53
C LEU A 204 -16.38 -13.05 -2.25
N ILE A 205 -15.86 -12.84 -3.46
CA ILE A 205 -16.17 -11.64 -4.27
C ILE A 205 -17.65 -11.60 -4.63
N SER A 206 -18.22 -12.75 -5.04
CA SER A 206 -19.63 -12.85 -5.42
C SER A 206 -20.58 -12.59 -4.24
N GLN A 207 -20.23 -13.04 -3.03
CA GLN A 207 -21.00 -12.81 -1.82
C GLN A 207 -20.97 -11.33 -1.42
N PHE A 208 -19.77 -10.75 -1.46
CA PHE A 208 -19.60 -9.33 -1.18
C PHE A 208 -20.38 -8.47 -2.20
N ALA A 209 -20.31 -8.79 -3.49
CA ALA A 209 -21.05 -8.08 -4.53
C ALA A 209 -22.57 -8.15 -4.34
N ARG A 210 -23.09 -9.30 -3.88
CA ARG A 210 -24.53 -9.51 -3.66
C ARG A 210 -25.06 -8.83 -2.39
N THR A 211 -24.26 -8.81 -1.32
CA THR A 211 -24.76 -8.51 0.03
C THR A 211 -24.08 -7.34 0.71
N GLY A 212 -22.94 -6.88 0.18
CA GLY A 212 -22.03 -5.96 0.87
C GLY A 212 -21.34 -6.55 2.10
N LYS A 213 -21.49 -7.87 2.33
CA LYS A 213 -20.96 -8.59 3.50
C LYS A 213 -20.24 -9.85 3.05
N ILE A 214 -19.40 -10.38 3.94
CA ILE A 214 -18.66 -11.62 3.73
C ILE A 214 -19.15 -12.64 4.75
N ALA A 215 -19.50 -13.85 4.32
CA ALA A 215 -19.74 -14.95 5.23
C ALA A 215 -18.41 -15.61 5.62
N GLY A 216 -18.26 -15.88 6.91
CA GLY A 216 -17.25 -16.78 7.44
C GLY A 216 -17.67 -18.25 7.31
N GLN A 217 -16.84 -19.13 7.86
CA GLN A 217 -17.13 -20.57 7.88
C GLN A 217 -18.46 -20.85 8.60
N ASN A 218 -19.26 -21.77 8.04
CA ASN A 218 -20.58 -22.17 8.54
C ASN A 218 -21.66 -21.08 8.53
N GLY A 219 -21.51 -20.03 7.71
CA GLY A 219 -22.54 -19.00 7.52
C GLY A 219 -22.58 -17.92 8.61
N ALA A 220 -21.65 -17.93 9.56
CA ALA A 220 -21.45 -16.81 10.49
C ALA A 220 -20.96 -15.58 9.71
N SER A 221 -21.39 -14.37 10.07
CA SER A 221 -20.91 -13.15 9.41
C SER A 221 -19.44 -12.89 9.76
N MET A 222 -18.61 -12.61 8.75
CA MET A 222 -17.23 -12.14 8.96
C MET A 222 -17.27 -10.74 9.59
N PRO A 223 -16.47 -10.45 10.64
CA PRO A 223 -16.38 -9.11 11.17
C PRO A 223 -15.77 -8.16 10.13
N SER A 224 -16.30 -6.95 10.05
CA SER A 224 -15.69 -5.88 9.27
C SER A 224 -14.37 -5.43 9.91
N PHE A 225 -13.54 -4.77 9.12
CA PHE A 225 -12.30 -4.16 9.53
C PHE A 225 -12.54 -3.17 10.66
N SER A 226 -11.72 -3.23 11.70
CA SER A 226 -11.63 -2.18 12.72
C SER A 226 -10.18 -1.77 12.91
N GLY A 227 -9.93 -0.46 13.05
CA GLY A 227 -8.58 0.04 13.33
C GLY A 227 -7.97 -0.43 14.66
N LYS A 228 -8.81 -1.01 15.54
CA LYS A 228 -8.42 -1.60 16.83
C LYS A 228 -7.88 -3.00 16.65
N ASP A 229 -8.63 -3.87 15.99
CA ASP A 229 -8.28 -5.29 15.83
C ASP A 229 -7.38 -5.52 14.62
N ASN A 230 -7.36 -4.56 13.69
CA ASN A 230 -6.63 -4.62 12.43
C ASN A 230 -6.92 -5.96 11.71
N SER A 231 -8.21 -6.29 11.67
CA SER A 231 -8.74 -7.55 11.16
C SER A 231 -8.58 -7.61 9.65
N TYR A 232 -8.20 -8.78 9.15
CA TYR A 232 -8.08 -9.00 7.71
C TYR A 232 -8.45 -10.43 7.36
N ILE A 233 -8.59 -10.70 6.07
CA ILE A 233 -8.94 -11.99 5.52
C ILE A 233 -7.71 -12.51 4.77
N SER A 234 -7.14 -13.62 5.23
CA SER A 234 -6.10 -14.34 4.49
C SER A 234 -6.78 -15.24 3.46
N ILE A 235 -6.46 -15.03 2.18
CA ILE A 235 -6.90 -15.88 1.07
C ILE A 235 -5.78 -16.88 0.77
N THR A 236 -5.97 -18.12 1.20
CA THR A 236 -5.13 -19.28 0.82
C THR A 236 -5.95 -20.20 -0.10
N ASP A 237 -5.84 -21.51 0.06
CA ASP A 237 -6.87 -22.47 -0.33
C ASP A 237 -8.22 -22.30 0.43
N LYS A 238 -8.27 -21.38 1.40
CA LYS A 238 -9.43 -21.06 2.25
C LYS A 238 -9.49 -19.57 2.55
N VAL A 239 -10.67 -19.10 2.95
CA VAL A 239 -10.89 -17.77 3.53
C VAL A 239 -10.73 -17.87 5.04
N ILE A 240 -9.69 -17.22 5.58
CA ILE A 240 -9.34 -17.31 7.00
C ILE A 240 -9.40 -15.91 7.64
N PRO A 241 -10.25 -15.68 8.67
CA PRO A 241 -10.19 -14.46 9.46
C PRO A 241 -8.89 -14.38 10.24
N MET A 242 -8.22 -13.25 10.15
CA MET A 242 -6.96 -12.95 10.80
C MET A 242 -7.03 -11.56 11.46
N GLN A 243 -6.04 -11.26 12.30
CA GLN A 243 -5.91 -9.97 13.00
C GLN A 243 -4.47 -9.47 12.91
N ASN A 244 -4.27 -8.20 13.28
CA ASN A 244 -2.95 -7.58 13.35
C ASN A 244 -2.18 -7.56 12.02
N TYR A 245 -2.87 -7.31 10.89
CA TYR A 245 -2.23 -7.21 9.58
C TYR A 245 -1.00 -6.28 9.61
N LYS A 246 0.19 -6.86 9.46
CA LYS A 246 1.49 -6.16 9.47
C LYS A 246 1.56 -5.06 10.54
N PHE A 247 1.06 -5.34 11.74
CA PHE A 247 0.72 -4.33 12.74
C PHE A 247 1.89 -3.38 13.06
N CYS A 248 3.10 -3.91 13.21
CA CYS A 248 4.27 -3.13 13.55
C CYS A 248 4.80 -2.33 12.35
N GLU A 249 4.81 -2.93 11.15
CA GLU A 249 5.24 -2.28 9.93
C GLU A 249 4.28 -1.15 9.55
N MET A 250 2.97 -1.39 9.58
CA MET A 250 1.97 -0.35 9.32
C MET A 250 2.08 0.76 10.36
N SER A 251 2.34 0.43 11.62
CA SER A 251 2.56 1.44 12.67
C SER A 251 3.84 2.26 12.44
N LEU A 252 4.91 1.63 11.96
CA LEU A 252 6.16 2.30 11.60
C LEU A 252 5.94 3.27 10.43
N TRP A 253 5.35 2.79 9.35
CA TRP A 253 5.17 3.56 8.13
C TRP A 253 4.14 4.69 8.26
N THR A 254 3.10 4.50 9.07
CA THR A 254 2.09 5.54 9.35
C THR A 254 2.49 6.51 10.45
N GLY A 255 3.63 6.28 11.12
CA GLY A 255 4.06 7.10 12.26
C GLY A 255 3.18 6.92 13.51
N ALA A 256 2.47 5.79 13.64
CA ALA A 256 1.67 5.46 14.82
C ALA A 256 2.57 4.98 15.97
N VAL A 257 3.45 5.86 16.45
CA VAL A 257 4.56 5.53 17.37
C VAL A 257 4.11 4.86 18.66
N GLN A 258 2.93 5.22 19.18
CA GLN A 258 2.37 4.58 20.37
C GLN A 258 2.10 3.07 20.17
N LYS A 259 1.69 2.66 18.97
CA LYS A 259 1.46 1.25 18.64
C LYS A 259 2.77 0.44 18.60
N LEU A 260 3.89 1.09 18.25
CA LEU A 260 5.23 0.46 18.26
C LEU A 260 5.75 0.17 19.68
N MET A 261 5.13 0.72 20.72
CA MET A 261 5.46 0.39 22.11
C MET A 261 4.81 -0.92 22.56
N SER A 262 3.91 -1.51 21.76
CA SER A 262 3.29 -2.78 22.10
C SER A 262 4.33 -3.90 22.23
N PRO A 263 4.12 -4.89 23.13
CA PRO A 263 5.02 -6.04 23.25
C PRO A 263 5.18 -6.82 21.94
N GLY A 264 4.18 -6.80 21.06
CA GLY A 264 4.23 -7.46 19.75
C GLY A 264 5.23 -6.84 18.77
N CYS A 265 5.76 -5.65 19.06
CA CYS A 265 6.67 -4.91 18.18
C CYS A 265 8.12 -4.87 18.68
N ASP A 266 8.56 -5.81 19.52
CA ASP A 266 9.90 -5.80 20.14
C ASP A 266 11.06 -5.54 19.16
N LEU A 267 11.00 -6.09 17.95
CA LEU A 267 12.02 -5.88 16.92
C LEU A 267 12.07 -4.42 16.41
N LEU A 268 10.92 -3.75 16.34
CA LEU A 268 10.80 -2.36 15.87
C LEU A 268 10.58 -1.38 17.03
N ARG A 269 10.66 -1.87 18.28
CA ARG A 269 10.29 -1.12 19.46
C ARG A 269 11.17 0.11 19.60
N VAL A 270 10.49 1.22 19.87
CA VAL A 270 11.08 2.53 20.15
C VAL A 270 11.00 2.80 21.65
N THR A 271 11.95 3.57 22.17
CA THR A 271 11.95 3.95 23.58
C THR A 271 10.82 4.95 23.89
N GLY A 272 10.31 4.94 25.12
CA GLY A 272 9.33 5.93 25.57
C GLY A 272 9.82 7.37 25.43
N GLU A 273 11.13 7.60 25.60
CA GLU A 273 11.79 8.89 25.35
C GLU A 273 11.68 9.33 23.89
N THR A 274 11.86 8.40 22.94
CA THR A 274 11.67 8.66 21.51
C THR A 274 10.24 9.10 21.23
N VAL A 275 9.26 8.42 21.82
CA VAL A 275 7.83 8.77 21.65
C VAL A 275 7.52 10.15 22.23
N GLN A 276 8.05 10.47 23.42
CA GLN A 276 7.87 11.78 24.06
C GLN A 276 8.48 12.91 23.23
N ARG A 277 9.70 12.74 22.70
CA ARG A 277 10.35 13.72 21.83
C ARG A 277 9.54 13.97 20.56
N LEU A 278 9.11 12.91 19.89
CA LEU A 278 8.30 13.01 18.67
C LEU A 278 6.94 13.68 18.93
N GLY A 279 6.32 13.38 20.08
CA GLY A 279 5.10 14.05 20.54
C GLY A 279 5.27 15.55 20.79
N GLN A 280 6.42 15.98 21.34
CA GLN A 280 6.75 17.40 21.53
C GLN A 280 7.00 18.11 20.20
N ASP A 281 7.70 17.47 19.26
CA ASP A 281 7.98 18.05 17.94
C ASP A 281 6.70 18.18 17.09
N THR A 282 5.77 17.24 17.23
CA THR A 282 4.44 17.32 16.59
C THR A 282 3.63 18.49 17.16
N LYS A 283 3.66 18.72 18.48
CA LYS A 283 3.01 19.88 19.11
C LYS A 283 3.59 21.21 18.61
N LYS A 284 4.92 21.33 18.50
CA LYS A 284 5.57 22.55 17.98
C LYS A 284 5.14 22.89 16.55
N VAL A 285 4.98 21.89 15.68
CA VAL A 285 4.48 22.11 14.30
C VAL A 285 3.01 22.55 14.32
N VAL A 286 2.19 21.95 15.18
CA VAL A 286 0.78 22.37 15.35
C VAL A 286 0.68 23.78 15.92
N ASP A 287 1.54 24.19 16.86
CA ASP A 287 1.56 25.54 17.44
C ASP A 287 2.01 26.61 16.42
N LEU A 288 2.92 26.24 15.49
CA LEU A 288 3.32 27.10 14.37
C LEU A 288 2.21 27.27 13.32
N VAL A 289 1.36 26.25 13.14
CA VAL A 289 0.21 26.30 12.19
C VAL A 289 -1.05 26.88 12.84
N SER A 290 -1.18 26.80 14.17
CA SER A 290 -2.30 27.35 14.95
C SER A 290 -2.03 28.73 15.54
N SER A 291 -0.85 29.31 15.31
CA SER A 291 -0.61 30.73 15.51
C SER A 291 -1.61 31.53 14.66
N PRO A 292 -2.45 32.40 15.26
CA PRO A 292 -3.60 32.96 14.57
C PRO A 292 -3.18 33.77 13.34
N LEU A 293 -3.85 33.53 12.21
CA LEU A 293 -4.07 34.53 11.16
C LEU A 293 -4.82 35.73 11.77
N ASN A 294 -4.12 36.53 12.58
CA ASN A 294 -4.48 37.90 12.85
C ASN A 294 -3.65 38.78 11.91
N VAL A 295 -4.30 39.80 11.34
CA VAL A 295 -3.81 40.77 10.33
C VAL A 295 -4.05 40.23 8.91
N VAL A 296 -5.03 40.68 8.11
CA VAL A 296 -5.52 42.05 7.88
C VAL A 296 -7.03 42.04 7.53
N LYS A 297 -7.87 42.70 8.35
CA LYS A 297 -9.14 43.27 7.88
C LYS A 297 -8.82 44.66 7.30
N THR A 298 -8.69 44.76 5.98
CA THR A 298 -8.80 46.04 5.26
C THR A 298 -9.90 45.93 4.22
N PRO A 299 -10.76 46.94 4.06
CA PRO A 299 -11.85 46.90 3.10
C PRO A 299 -11.35 46.87 1.66
N VAL A 300 -12.14 46.19 0.84
CA VAL A 300 -12.10 46.04 -0.61
C VAL A 300 -11.60 47.29 -1.34
N GLY A 301 -10.50 47.14 -2.07
CA GLY A 301 -10.01 48.08 -3.08
C GLY A 301 -9.66 47.32 -4.36
N ASN A 302 -10.30 47.71 -5.46
CA ASN A 302 -10.19 47.16 -6.81
C ASN A 302 -8.77 46.75 -7.23
N VAL A 303 -8.59 45.49 -7.65
CA VAL A 303 -7.47 45.09 -8.51
C VAL A 303 -7.99 44.26 -9.68
N ARG A 304 -7.77 44.82 -10.87
CA ARG A 304 -8.05 44.26 -12.20
C ARG A 304 -7.28 42.96 -12.43
N ASN A 305 -7.92 42.06 -13.18
CA ASN A 305 -7.37 41.01 -14.05
C ASN A 305 -5.89 40.66 -13.85
N ALA A 306 -5.63 39.61 -13.07
CA ALA A 306 -4.41 38.81 -13.18
C ALA A 306 -4.79 37.41 -13.69
N ILE A 307 -4.22 37.08 -14.85
CA ILE A 307 -4.38 35.80 -15.56
C ILE A 307 -3.82 34.67 -14.68
N LEU A 308 -4.67 33.70 -14.34
CA LEU A 308 -4.25 32.47 -13.67
C LEU A 308 -3.44 31.60 -14.65
N PRO A 309 -2.24 31.12 -14.29
CA PRO A 309 -1.53 30.16 -15.12
C PRO A 309 -2.29 28.82 -15.13
N ASN A 310 -2.49 28.35 -16.35
CA ASN A 310 -3.18 27.13 -16.74
C ASN A 310 -2.48 25.90 -16.13
N VAL A 311 -3.11 25.25 -15.14
CA VAL A 311 -2.61 23.98 -14.57
C VAL A 311 -3.26 22.82 -15.32
N ASN A 312 -2.51 22.26 -16.28
CA ASN A 312 -2.88 21.06 -17.00
C ASN A 312 -2.98 19.84 -16.04
N PRO A 313 -4.09 19.09 -16.03
CA PRO A 313 -4.19 17.84 -15.28
C PRO A 313 -3.44 16.75 -16.04
N THR A 314 -2.22 16.40 -15.59
CA THR A 314 -1.46 15.28 -16.16
C THR A 314 -1.07 14.27 -15.07
N ASN A 315 -1.59 13.04 -15.24
CA ASN A 315 -1.14 11.76 -14.68
C ASN A 315 -0.19 11.82 -13.48
N SER A 316 -0.79 11.96 -12.28
CA SER A 316 -0.09 12.11 -10.99
C SER A 316 0.64 10.85 -10.50
N PHE A 317 0.19 9.65 -10.88
CA PHE A 317 0.77 8.40 -10.38
C PHE A 317 2.12 8.07 -11.01
N SER A 318 2.24 8.16 -12.34
CA SER A 318 3.51 7.94 -13.07
C SER A 318 4.59 8.97 -12.69
N LYS A 319 4.21 10.24 -12.45
CA LYS A 319 5.16 11.29 -12.03
C LYS A 319 5.68 11.12 -10.59
N LYS A 320 4.87 10.60 -9.67
CA LYS A 320 5.31 10.36 -8.28
C LYS A 320 6.29 9.18 -8.19
N ILE A 321 6.10 8.14 -9.00
CA ILE A 321 7.01 7.00 -9.07
C ILE A 321 8.35 7.39 -9.73
N ARG A 322 8.35 8.25 -10.77
CA ARG A 322 9.59 8.76 -11.39
C ARG A 322 10.48 9.57 -10.42
N LYS A 323 9.91 10.21 -9.40
CA LYS A 323 10.69 10.99 -8.40
C LYS A 323 11.52 10.14 -7.44
N LEU A 324 11.27 8.84 -7.36
CA LEU A 324 12.11 7.89 -6.62
C LEU A 324 13.42 7.54 -7.35
N GLY A 325 13.64 8.10 -8.54
CA GLY A 325 14.83 7.86 -9.35
C GLY A 325 14.96 6.42 -9.86
N PHE A 326 13.91 5.60 -9.72
CA PHE A 326 13.88 4.18 -10.14
C PHE A 326 13.40 3.95 -11.58
N PHE A 327 12.93 4.99 -12.28
CA PHE A 327 12.28 4.87 -13.58
C PHE A 327 12.49 6.15 -14.39
N ARG A 328 13.06 6.06 -15.61
CA ARG A 328 13.08 7.16 -16.58
C ARG A 328 11.71 7.30 -17.26
#